data_AF-A0A0C3F0Y3-F1
#
_entry.id   AF-A0A0C3F0Y3-F1
#
_cell.length_a   1.000
_cell.length_b   1.000
_cell.length_c   1.000
_cell.angle_alpha   90.00
_cell.angle_beta   90.00
_cell.angle_gamma   90.00
#
_symmetry.space_group_name_H-M   'P 1'
#
loop_
_entity.id
_entity.type
_entity.pdbx_description
1 polymer ?
#
loop_
_entity_poly.entity_id
_entity_poly.type
_entity_poly.pdbx_seq_one_letter_code
_entity_poly.pdbx_strand_id
1 'polypeptide(L)' 'GAAREAELATNNNFFKSAIDNQATLLRYDNTRGAAKVILRQLVNNIPLPLRMQDELVTQGKEILETAAGQEL' A
#
# COMPACT_ATOMS: atom_id res chain seq x y z
N GLY A 1 -7.44 18.02 -3.95
CA GLY A 1 -6.29 17.54 -3.17
C GLY A 1 -6.75 17.01 -1.84
N ALA A 2 -6.79 17.87 -0.81
CA ALA A 2 -7.08 17.46 0.58
C ALA A 2 -8.38 16.65 0.76
N ALA A 3 -9.49 17.07 0.16
CA ALA A 3 -10.76 16.32 0.26
C ALA A 3 -10.66 14.90 -0.33
N ARG A 4 -9.92 14.75 -1.44
CA ARG A 4 -9.67 13.44 -2.05
C ARG A 4 -8.72 12.60 -1.21
N GLU A 5 -7.70 13.20 -0.62
CA GLU A 5 -6.80 12.49 0.30
C GLU A 5 -7.52 12.02 1.56
N ALA A 6 -8.43 12.83 2.11
CA ALA A 6 -9.28 12.41 3.21
C ALA A 6 -10.17 11.22 2.81
N GLU A 7 -10.82 11.29 1.66
CA GLU A 7 -11.64 10.18 1.13
C GLU A 7 -10.80 8.90 0.94
N LEU A 8 -9.62 9.01 0.34
CA LEU A 8 -8.69 7.90 0.15
C LEU A 8 -8.27 7.26 1.48
N ALA A 9 -8.17 8.06 2.55
CA ALA A 9 -7.78 7.58 3.87
C ALA A 9 -8.94 6.99 4.66
N THR A 10 -10.17 7.45 4.47
CA THR A 10 -11.30 7.09 5.34
C THR A 10 -12.33 6.15 4.69
N ASN A 11 -12.38 6.07 3.36
CA ASN A 11 -13.33 5.20 2.68
C ASN A 11 -12.83 3.75 2.67
N ASN A 12 -13.68 2.81 3.11
CA ASN A 12 -13.38 1.38 3.16
C ASN A 12 -13.02 0.79 1.78
N ASN A 13 -13.46 1.40 0.68
CA ASN A 13 -13.15 0.95 -0.67
C ASN A 13 -11.74 1.36 -1.16
N PHE A 14 -11.01 2.17 -0.38
CA PHE A 14 -9.67 2.65 -0.74
C PHE A 14 -8.62 2.17 0.28
N PHE A 15 -7.82 3.09 0.83
CA PHE A 15 -6.64 2.74 1.62
C PHE A 15 -6.90 2.64 3.12
N LYS A 16 -8.16 2.79 3.56
CA LYS A 16 -8.49 2.76 4.99
C LYS A 16 -7.95 1.50 5.66
N SER A 17 -8.19 0.32 5.08
CA SER A 17 -7.68 -0.96 5.62
C SER A 17 -6.15 -0.96 5.73
N ALA A 18 -5.43 -0.47 4.73
CA ALA A 18 -3.97 -0.38 4.78
C ALA A 18 -3.49 0.60 5.88
N ILE A 19 -4.15 1.74 6.02
CA ILE A 19 -3.82 2.76 7.03
C ILE A 19 -4.13 2.26 8.44
N ASP A 20 -5.26 1.58 8.64
CA ASP A 20 -5.59 0.92 9.90
C ASP A 20 -4.52 -0.12 10.28
N ASN A 21 -3.86 -0.73 9.28
CA ASN A 21 -2.71 -1.63 9.43
C ASN A 21 -1.35 -0.90 9.31
N GLN A 22 -1.25 0.33 9.82
CA GLN A 22 -0.03 1.13 9.96
C GLN A 22 0.61 1.65 8.65
N ALA A 23 -0.05 1.54 7.50
CA ALA A 23 0.42 2.23 6.31
C ALA A 23 0.35 3.75 6.46
N THR A 24 1.30 4.46 5.86
CA THR A 24 1.36 5.94 5.90
C THR A 24 1.02 6.51 4.53
N LEU A 25 0.06 7.44 4.49
CA LEU A 25 -0.28 8.19 3.28
C LEU A 25 0.66 9.41 3.13
N LEU A 26 1.34 9.52 2.00
CA LEU A 26 2.26 10.62 1.70
C LEU A 26 1.80 11.38 0.45
N ARG A 27 1.79 12.72 0.52
CA ARG A 27 1.48 13.57 -0.64
C ARG A 27 2.72 13.75 -1.51
N TYR A 28 2.56 13.58 -2.82
CA TYR A 28 3.53 13.99 -3.82
C TYR A 28 2.98 15.20 -4.59
N ASP A 29 3.66 16.35 -4.48
CA ASP A 29 3.25 17.63 -5.06
C ASP A 29 4.02 18.00 -6.34
N ASN A 30 4.62 17.01 -7.01
CA ASN A 30 5.49 17.18 -8.19
C ASN A 30 6.76 18.00 -7.96
N THR A 31 7.14 18.27 -6.70
CA THR A 31 8.42 18.90 -6.40
C THR A 31 9.50 17.87 -6.11
N ARG A 32 10.75 18.24 -6.40
CA ARG A 32 11.94 17.48 -5.96
C ARG A 32 11.99 17.35 -4.43
N GLY A 33 11.43 18.32 -3.71
CA GLY A 33 11.34 18.31 -2.25
C GLY A 33 10.48 17.16 -1.74
N ALA A 34 9.25 17.03 -2.25
CA ALA A 34 8.35 15.94 -1.88
C ALA A 34 8.92 14.57 -2.26
N ALA A 35 9.53 14.44 -3.46
CA ALA A 35 10.19 13.19 -3.85
C ALA A 35 11.26 12.76 -2.83
N LYS A 36 12.12 13.68 -2.38
CA LYS A 36 13.14 13.38 -1.36
C LYS A 36 12.53 13.01 -0.01
N VAL A 37 11.41 13.62 0.38
CA VAL A 37 10.70 13.25 1.62
C VAL A 37 10.20 11.81 1.54
N ILE A 38 9.55 11.43 0.43
CA ILE A 38 9.05 10.07 0.21
C ILE A 38 10.20 9.06 0.23
N LEU A 39 11.28 9.32 -0.50
CA LEU A 39 12.43 8.41 -0.54
C LEU A 39 13.07 8.20 0.84
N ARG A 40 13.17 9.24 1.69
CA ARG A 40 13.70 9.09 3.05
C ARG A 40 12.84 8.18 3.94
N GLN A 41 11.53 8.18 3.74
CA GLN A 41 10.63 7.27 4.44
C GLN A 41 10.85 5.82 3.97
N LEU A 42 11.06 5.62 2.66
CA LEU A 42 11.29 4.29 2.08
C LEU A 42 12.63 3.66 2.45
N VAL A 43 13.72 4.44 2.50
CA VAL A 43 15.07 3.93 2.79
C VAL A 43 15.15 3.26 4.16
N ASN A 44 14.37 3.74 5.14
CA ASN A 44 14.33 3.17 6.49
C ASN A 44 13.22 2.12 6.66
N ASN A 45 12.40 1.90 5.63
CA ASN A 45 11.29 0.96 5.71
C ASN A 45 11.80 -0.46 5.45
N ILE A 46 11.49 -1.40 6.34
CA ILE A 46 11.75 -2.82 6.12
C ILE A 46 10.66 -3.33 5.18
N PRO A 47 10.99 -3.83 3.97
CA PRO A 47 9.98 -4.32 3.05
C PRO A 47 9.23 -5.50 3.67
N LEU A 48 7.92 -5.33 3.85
CA LEU A 48 7.01 -6.44 4.15
C LEU A 48 6.33 -6.84 2.83
N PRO A 49 6.60 -8.03 2.27
CA PRO A 49 5.92 -8.48 1.08
C PRO A 49 4.42 -8.60 1.36
N LEU A 50 3.60 -8.22 0.38
CA LEU A 50 2.17 -8.50 0.45
C LEU A 50 1.96 -10.01 0.51
N ARG A 51 0.96 -10.47 1.27
CA ARG A 51 0.65 -11.90 1.37
C ARG A 51 0.48 -12.56 -0.01
N MET A 52 -0.18 -11.89 -0.95
CA MET A 52 -0.32 -12.39 -2.33
C MET A 52 1.04 -12.58 -3.02
N GLN A 53 2.04 -11.72 -2.77
CA GLN A 53 3.37 -11.88 -3.38
C GLN A 53 4.09 -13.12 -2.84
N ASP A 54 4.00 -13.37 -1.53
CA ASP A 54 4.52 -14.60 -0.94
C ASP A 54 3.78 -15.84 -1.48
N GLU A 55 2.46 -15.77 -1.56
CA GLU A 55 1.62 -16.85 -2.10
C GLU A 55 1.95 -17.19 -3.57
N LEU A 56 2.08 -16.19 -4.43
CA LEU A 56 2.37 -16.39 -5.85
C LEU A 56 3.83 -16.80 -6.10
N VAL A 57 4.78 -16.07 -5.51
CA VAL A 57 6.20 -16.18 -5.89
C VAL A 57 6.93 -17.22 -5.04
N THR A 58 6.65 -17.27 -3.73
CA THR A 58 7.35 -18.15 -2.79
C THR A 58 6.63 -19.46 -2.62
N GLN A 59 5.30 -19.46 -2.54
CA GLN A 59 4.49 -20.68 -2.39
C GLN A 59 4.04 -21.28 -3.72
N GLY A 60 4.15 -20.56 -4.84
CA GLY A 60 3.82 -21.05 -6.18
C GLY A 60 2.33 -21.26 -6.44
N LYS A 61 1.45 -20.59 -5.69
CA LYS A 61 0.00 -20.66 -5.89
C LYS A 61 -0.42 -20.01 -7.18
N GLU A 62 -1.49 -20.52 -7.81
CA GLU A 62 -2.20 -19.76 -8.83
C GLU A 62 -2.99 -18.60 -8.21
N ILE A 63 -3.32 -17.58 -9.01
CA ILE A 63 -4.04 -16.39 -8.53
C ILE A 63 -5.35 -16.76 -7.82
N LEU A 64 -6.09 -17.74 -8.36
CA LEU A 64 -7.36 -18.21 -7.79
C LEU A 64 -7.20 -18.94 -6.45
N GLU A 65 -6.00 -19.41 -6.13
CA GLU A 65 -5.68 -20.12 -4.88
C GLU A 65 -5.14 -19.17 -3.79
N THR A 66 -4.86 -17.90 -4.14
CA THR A 66 -4.44 -16.88 -3.18
C THR A 66 -5.60 -16.48 -2.28
N ALA A 67 -5.29 -16.03 -1.06
CA ALA A 67 -6.33 -15.57 -0.13
C ALA A 67 -7.18 -14.44 -0.71
N ALA A 68 -6.54 -13.53 -1.45
CA ALA A 68 -7.22 -12.44 -2.14
C ALA A 68 -8.07 -12.93 -3.33
N GLY A 69 -7.65 -13.98 -4.04
CA GLY A 69 -8.43 -14.60 -5.11
C GLY A 69 -9.70 -15.29 -4.62
N GLN A 70 -9.70 -15.77 -3.37
CA GLN A 70 -10.85 -16.41 -2.73
C GLN A 70 -11.84 -15.42 -2.09
N GLU A 71 -11.44 -14.16 -1.92
CA GLU A 71 -12.28 -13.10 -1.33
C GLU A 71 -13.18 -12.40 -2.38
N LEU A 72 -12.95 -12.67 -3.67
CA LEU A 72 -13.70 -12.15 -4.83
C LEU A 72 -14.92 -13.03 -5.17
#